data_AF-A0A084SVQ5-F1
#
_entry.id   AF-A0A084SVQ5-F1
#
_cell.length_a   1.000
_cell.length_b   1.000
_cell.length_c   1.000
_cell.angle_alpha   90.00
_cell.angle_beta   90.00
_cell.angle_gamma   90.00
#
_symmetry.space_group_name_H-M   'P 1'
#
loop_
_entity.id
_entity.type
_entity.pdbx_description
1 polymer ?
#
loop_
_entity_poly.entity_id
_entity_poly.type
_entity_poly.pdbx_seq_one_letter_code
_entity_poly.pdbx_strand_id
1 'polypeptide(L)' 'MAHSHLDGSLNRRGSCIAFEADLPDSAAFAQWCRSTIAAHEPLTFCDEGMHGNVKLEMTTTVEELLHSFS' A
#
# COMPACT_ATOMS: atom_id res chain seq x y z
N MET A 1 -8.21 -15.19 -16.33
CA MET A 1 -7.23 -14.41 -15.54
C MET A 1 -7.97 -13.20 -15.04
N ALA A 2 -8.19 -13.11 -13.72
CA ALA A 2 -8.88 -11.96 -13.14
C ALA A 2 -7.98 -10.74 -13.32
N HIS A 3 -8.52 -9.66 -13.86
CA HIS A 3 -7.79 -8.42 -14.06
C HIS A 3 -7.82 -7.65 -12.73
N SER A 4 -6.67 -7.35 -12.14
CA SER A 4 -6.58 -6.45 -10.98
C SER A 4 -6.95 -5.02 -11.39
N HIS A 5 -7.64 -4.30 -10.51
CA HIS A 5 -8.12 -2.95 -10.76
C HIS A 5 -7.42 -1.95 -9.83
N LEU A 6 -6.98 -0.83 -10.40
CA LEU A 6 -6.30 0.24 -9.68
C LEU A 6 -7.07 1.55 -9.89
N ASP A 7 -7.63 2.08 -8.81
CA ASP A 7 -8.33 3.36 -8.79
C ASP A 7 -7.57 4.37 -7.92
N GLY A 8 -7.34 5.57 -8.45
CA GLY A 8 -6.58 6.58 -7.74
C GLY A 8 -6.96 7.99 -8.13
N SER A 9 -7.06 8.87 -7.14
CA SER A 9 -7.04 10.31 -7.32
C SER A 9 -5.68 10.79 -6.83
N LEU A 10 -4.96 11.60 -7.60
CA LEU A 10 -3.72 12.24 -7.15
C LEU A 10 -3.97 13.74 -6.99
N ASN A 11 -4.26 14.18 -5.77
CA ASN A 11 -4.38 15.58 -5.42
C ASN A 11 -3.37 15.92 -4.30
N ARG A 12 -2.83 17.15 -4.33
CA ARG A 12 -1.80 17.60 -3.38
C ARG A 12 -2.29 17.75 -1.93
N ARG A 13 -3.54 17.40 -1.62
CA ARG A 13 -4.18 17.67 -0.31
C ARG A 13 -4.44 16.43 0.53
N GLY A 14 -3.98 15.26 0.09
CA GLY A 14 -4.22 14.00 0.77
C GLY A 14 -4.92 13.07 -0.18
N SER A 15 -4.12 12.26 -0.86
CA SER A 15 -4.58 11.30 -1.85
C SER A 15 -4.15 9.92 -1.43
N CYS A 16 -5.13 9.04 -1.26
CA CYS A 16 -4.90 7.61 -1.18
C CYS A 16 -4.89 7.01 -2.60
N ILE A 17 -4.19 5.89 -2.74
CA ILE A 17 -4.30 5.01 -3.89
C ILE A 17 -5.12 3.81 -3.40
N ALA A 18 -6.24 3.53 -4.06
CA ALA A 18 -7.03 2.34 -3.80
C ALA A 18 -6.62 1.24 -4.79
N PHE A 19 -6.25 0.09 -4.26
CA PHE A 19 -5.87 -1.05 -5.08
C PHE A 19 -6.66 -2.27 -4.63
N GLU A 20 -7.48 -2.81 -5.54
CA GLU A 20 -8.31 -3.99 -5.29
C GLU A 20 -7.59 -5.23 -5.81
N ALA A 21 -6.98 -5.97 -4.89
CA ALA A 21 -6.29 -7.22 -5.15
C ALA A 21 -6.15 -8.04 -3.86
N ASP A 22 -5.69 -9.29 -3.99
CA ASP A 22 -5.35 -10.11 -2.82
C ASP A 22 -4.22 -9.44 -2.00
N LEU A 23 -4.16 -9.73 -0.69
CA LEU A 23 -3.20 -9.13 0.23
C LEU A 23 -1.72 -9.24 -0.24
N PRO A 24 -1.24 -10.36 -0.83
CA PRO A 24 0.12 -10.44 -1.36
C PRO A 24 0.40 -9.46 -2.51
N ASP A 25 -0.55 -9.28 -3.42
CA ASP A 25 -0.40 -8.36 -4.54
C ASP A 25 -0.44 -6.90 -4.05
N SER A 26 -1.32 -6.61 -3.10
CA SER A 26 -1.42 -5.30 -2.45
C SER A 26 -0.14 -4.95 -1.67
N ALA A 27 0.45 -5.91 -0.97
CA ALA A 27 1.71 -5.73 -0.25
C ALA A 27 2.90 -5.49 -1.21
N ALA A 28 2.97 -6.24 -2.31
CA ALA A 28 3.99 -6.02 -3.36
C ALA A 28 3.86 -4.64 -4.00
N PHE A 29 2.63 -4.20 -4.32
CA PHE A 29 2.37 -2.88 -4.85
C PHE A 29 2.77 -1.77 -3.86
N ALA A 30 2.42 -1.92 -2.58
CA ALA A 30 2.80 -0.98 -1.53
C ALA A 30 4.32 -0.81 -1.40
N GLN A 31 5.07 -1.92 -1.43
CA GLN A 31 6.53 -1.89 -1.40
C GLN A 31 7.10 -1.17 -2.63
N TRP A 32 6.57 -1.45 -3.82
CA TRP A 32 6.96 -0.77 -5.04
C TRP A 32 6.68 0.75 -4.98
N CYS A 33 5.49 1.15 -4.50
CA CYS A 33 5.15 2.57 -4.30
C CYS A 33 6.15 3.25 -3.36
N ARG A 34 6.48 2.60 -2.24
CA ARG A 34 7.44 3.12 -1.28
C ARG A 34 8.82 3.34 -1.90
N SER A 35 9.26 2.46 -2.79
CA SER A 35 10.54 2.60 -3.51
C SER A 35 10.59 3.79 -4.49
N THR A 36 9.43 4.24 -4.97
CA THR A 36 9.32 5.29 -5.99
C THR A 36 9.11 6.67 -5.37
N ILE A 37 8.39 6.73 -4.25
CA ILE A 37 8.06 7.98 -3.56
C ILE A 37 9.21 8.38 -2.63
N ALA A 38 9.57 9.66 -2.61
CA ALA A 38 10.66 10.18 -1.79
C ALA A 38 10.51 9.81 -0.31
N ALA A 39 11.60 9.41 0.34
CA ALA A 39 11.59 8.85 1.70
C ALA A 39 11.05 9.80 2.78
N HIS A 40 11.05 11.12 2.54
CA HIS A 40 10.49 12.10 3.47
C HIS A 40 8.96 12.21 3.40
N GLU A 41 8.35 11.71 2.32
CA GLU A 41 6.90 11.70 2.17
C GLU A 41 6.33 10.51 2.95
N PRO A 42 5.43 10.74 3.92
CA PRO A 42 4.83 9.67 4.70
C PRO A 42 3.91 8.83 3.81
N LEU A 43 4.04 7.51 3.91
CA LEU A 43 3.12 6.56 3.29
C LEU A 43 2.61 5.59 4.33
N THR A 44 1.32 5.27 4.22
CA THR A 44 0.63 4.35 5.10
C THR A 44 -0.12 3.35 4.24
N PHE A 45 0.06 2.07 4.53
CA PHE A 45 -0.73 0.98 3.99
C PHE A 45 -1.90 0.71 4.95
N CYS A 46 -3.11 0.65 4.41
CA CYS A 46 -4.34 0.36 5.14
C CYS A 46 -5.13 -0.68 4.37
N ASP A 47 -5.78 -1.61 5.07
CA ASP A 47 -6.75 -2.51 4.46
C ASP A 47 -8.13 -1.86 4.33
N GLU A 48 -8.98 -2.40 3.47
CA GLU A 48 -10.35 -1.88 3.25
C GLU A 48 -11.20 -1.92 4.53
N GLY A 49 -10.97 -2.91 5.39
CA GLY A 49 -11.68 -3.05 6.67
C GLY A 49 -11.23 -2.06 7.75
N MET A 50 -10.18 -1.27 7.50
CA MET A 50 -9.52 -0.42 8.49
C MET A 50 -9.15 -1.17 9.78
N HIS A 51 -8.84 -2.47 9.68
CA HIS A 51 -8.44 -3.28 10.83
C HIS A 51 -7.08 -2.83 11.37
N GLY A 52 -6.26 -2.21 10.52
CA GLY A 52 -4.98 -1.65 10.92
C GLY A 52 -4.40 -0.71 9.89
N ASN A 53 -3.30 -0.06 10.27
CA ASN A 53 -2.47 0.68 9.35
C ASN A 53 -0.99 0.39 9.64
N VAL A 54 -0.20 0.35 8.57
CA VAL A 54 1.24 0.14 8.65
C VAL A 54 1.92 1.31 7.96
N LYS A 55 2.80 2.01 8.69
CA LYS A 55 3.66 3.02 8.08
C LYS A 55 4.70 2.32 7.20
N LEU A 56 4.78 2.72 5.94
CA LEU A 56 5.74 2.17 4.99
C LEU A 56 7.07 2.93 5.12
N GLU A 57 8.08 2.23 5.62
CA GLU A 57 9.47 2.65 5.63
C GLU A 57 10.21 2.05 4.41
N MET A 58 11.36 2.62 4.04
CA MET A 58 12.19 2.08 2.94
C MET A 58 12.66 0.64 3.19
N THR A 59 12.64 0.20 4.45
CA THR A 59 13.01 -1.16 4.89
C THR A 59 11.83 -2.10 5.00
N THR A 60 10.58 -1.61 4.86
CA THR A 60 9.38 -2.43 5.02
C THR A 60 9.35 -3.53 3.96
N THR A 61 9.17 -4.78 4.40
CA THR A 61 9.11 -5.93 3.50
C THR A 61 7.67 -6.36 3.23
N VAL A 62 7.47 -7.17 2.18
CA VAL A 62 6.17 -7.77 1.87
C VAL A 62 5.74 -8.71 3.00
N GLU A 63 6.66 -9.49 3.56
CA GLU A 63 6.38 -10.42 4.65
C GLU A 63 5.89 -9.70 5.91
N GLU A 64 6.47 -8.55 6.24
CA GLU A 64 6.02 -7.72 7.36
C GLU A 64 4.58 -7.21 7.15
N LEU A 65 4.24 -6.81 5.91
CA LEU A 65 2.88 -6.41 5.56
C LEU A 65 1.92 -7.60 5.66
N LEU A 66 2.28 -8.76 5.10
CA LEU A 66 1.45 -9.97 5.19
C LEU A 66 1.16 -10.35 6.65
N HIS A 67 2.17 -10.29 7.53
CA HIS A 67 2.00 -10.61 8.95
C HIS A 67 1.13 -9.60 9.72
N SER A 68 1.05 -8.36 9.23
CA SER A 68 0.30 -7.29 9.92
C SER A 68 -1.21 -7.36 9.67
N PHE A 69 -1.64 -8.12 8.65
CA PHE A 69 -3.05 -8.22 8.21
C PHE A 69 -3.55 -9.67 8.06
N SER A 70 -2.80 -10.65 8.59
CA SER A 70 -3.15 -12.09 8.61
C SER A 70 -3.95 -12.50 9.84
#